data_AF-A0A9D7DKI5-F1
#
_entry.id   AF-A0A9D7DKI5-F1
#
_cell.length_a   1.000
_cell.length_b   1.000
_cell.length_c   1.000
_cell.angle_alpha   90.00
_cell.angle_beta   90.00
_cell.angle_gamma   90.00
#
_symmetry.space_group_name_H-M   'P 1'
#
loop_
_entity.id
_entity.type
_entity.pdbx_description
1 polymer ?
#
loop_
_entity_poly.entity_id
_entity_poly.type
_entity_poly.pdbx_seq_one_letter_code
_entity_poly.pdbx_strand_id
1 'polypeptide(L)' 'MNDSVVEAVSNKAELTDEQKAILGKAPAGSKLYLVDVRVRDGNGPVRHLAGRVILVE' A
#
# COMPACT_ATOMS: atom_id res chain seq x y z
N MET A 1 17.25 -15.51 -0.99
CA MET A 1 16.33 -14.61 -1.71
C MET A 1 15.95 -13.53 -0.72
N ASN A 2 16.20 -12.26 -1.03
CA ASN A 2 15.99 -11.16 -0.09
C ASN A 2 14.57 -10.63 -0.35
N ASP A 3 13.62 -11.00 0.50
CA ASP A 3 12.26 -10.49 0.43
C ASP A 3 12.25 -9.08 1.02
N SER A 4 12.50 -8.09 0.18
CA SER A 4 12.45 -6.69 0.57
C SER A 4 11.00 -6.27 0.80
N VAL A 5 10.56 -6.28 2.07
CA VAL A 5 9.29 -5.70 2.48
C VAL A 5 9.47 -4.19 2.57
N VAL A 6 8.81 -3.45 1.68
CA VAL A 6 8.70 -1.99 1.79
C VAL A 6 7.46 -1.69 2.63
N GLU A 7 7.66 -1.41 3.92
CA GLU A 7 6.60 -0.89 4.78
C GLU A 7 6.37 0.58 4.43
N ALA A 8 5.31 0.83 3.67
CA ALA A 8 5.10 2.10 3.05
C ALA A 8 3.96 2.84 3.78
N VAL A 9 4.29 3.84 4.60
CA VAL A 9 3.31 4.65 5.33
C VAL A 9 2.72 5.70 4.38
N SER A 10 1.45 5.53 3.99
CA SER A 10 0.74 6.52 3.15
C SER A 10 0.41 7.79 3.94
N ASN A 11 0.61 8.96 3.34
CA ASN A 11 0.11 10.21 3.89
C ASN A 11 -1.37 10.34 3.50
N LYS A 12 -2.28 10.01 4.43
CA LYS A 12 -3.73 9.92 4.17
C LYS A 12 -4.04 8.74 3.21
N ALA A 13 -5.02 8.92 2.32
CA ALA A 13 -5.51 7.89 1.39
C ALA A 13 -4.73 7.82 0.06
N GLU A 14 -3.62 8.55 -0.07
CA GLU A 14 -2.82 8.62 -1.30
C GLU A 14 -1.46 7.95 -1.13
N LEU A 15 -0.95 7.38 -2.23
CA LEU A 15 0.41 6.87 -2.26
C LEU A 15 1.42 8.01 -2.17
N THR A 16 2.49 7.81 -1.39
CA THR A 16 3.63 8.72 -1.34
C THR A 16 4.40 8.71 -2.66
N ASP A 17 5.19 9.75 -2.92
CA ASP A 17 6.02 9.83 -4.13
C ASP A 17 7.04 8.68 -4.21
N GLU A 18 7.55 8.22 -3.07
CA GLU A 18 8.41 7.05 -2.97
C GLU A 18 7.68 5.77 -3.40
N GLN A 19 6.46 5.55 -2.89
CA GLN A 19 5.62 4.41 -3.28
C GLN A 19 5.29 4.43 -4.77
N LYS A 20 4.96 5.60 -5.32
CA LYS A 20 4.72 5.78 -6.76
C LYS A 20 5.96 5.48 -7.59
N ALA A 21 7.15 5.90 -7.14
CA ALA A 21 8.41 5.61 -7.81
C ALA A 21 8.75 4.11 -7.79
N ILE A 22 8.41 3.40 -6.71
CA ILE A 22 8.56 1.94 -6.62
C ILE A 22 7.59 1.25 -7.59
N LEU A 23 6.32 1.67 -7.63
CA LEU A 23 5.33 1.12 -8.56
C LEU A 23 5.72 1.35 -10.02
N GLY A 24 6.24 2.52 -10.37
CA GLY A 24 6.71 2.81 -11.72
C GLY A 24 7.89 1.94 -12.18
N LYS A 25 8.58 1.26 -11.25
CA LYS A 25 9.67 0.31 -11.54
C LYS A 25 9.23 -1.14 -11.43
N ALA A 26 8.02 -1.42 -10.95
CA ALA A 26 7.52 -2.77 -10.80
C ALA A 26 7.28 -3.41 -12.18
N PRO A 27 7.81 -4.60 -12.46
CA PRO A 27 7.53 -5.31 -13.70
C PRO A 27 6.03 -5.60 -13.88
N ALA A 28 5.56 -5.58 -15.12
CA ALA A 28 4.21 -6.02 -15.47
C ALA A 28 3.96 -7.45 -14.94
N GLY A 29 2.78 -7.68 -14.36
CA GLY A 29 2.42 -8.92 -13.69
C GLY A 29 2.87 -9.02 -12.22
N SER A 30 3.52 -7.99 -11.67
CA SER A 30 3.87 -7.94 -10.25
C SER A 30 2.61 -7.79 -9.39
N LYS A 31 2.64 -8.38 -8.18
CA LYS A 31 1.58 -8.23 -7.18
C LYS A 31 1.99 -7.20 -6.14
N LEU A 32 1.17 -6.17 -5.96
CA LEU A 32 1.28 -5.22 -4.87
C LEU A 32 0.33 -5.65 -3.73
N TYR A 33 0.83 -5.61 -2.51
CA TYR A 33 0.04 -5.89 -1.31
C TYR A 33 -0.07 -4.61 -0.48
N LEU A 34 -1.30 -4.16 -0.26
CA LEU A 34 -1.59 -3.13 0.74
C LEU A 34 -1.76 -3.83 2.09
N VAL A 35 -0.83 -3.59 3.00
CA VAL A 35 -0.82 -4.13 4.36
C VAL A 35 -1.10 -3.02 5.38
N ASP A 36 -1.58 -3.40 6.57
CA ASP A 36 -1.93 -2.48 7.68
C ASP A 36 -2.79 -1.28 7.27
N VAL A 37 -3.87 -1.53 6.51
CA VAL A 37 -4.78 -0.48 6.06
C VAL A 37 -5.60 0.01 7.25
N ARG A 38 -5.47 1.30 7.59
CA ARG A 38 -6.23 1.94 8.67
C ARG A 38 -7.23 2.94 8.12
N VAL A 39 -8.47 2.85 8.59
CA VAL A 39 -9.57 3.72 8.13
C VAL A 39 -10.23 4.41 9.32
N ARG A 40 -10.59 5.67 9.13
CA ARG A 40 -11.40 6.45 10.06
C ARG A 40 -12.67 6.91 9.34
N ASP A 41 -13.82 6.63 9.94
CA ASP A 41 -15.12 7.07 9.42
C ASP A 41 -15.57 8.33 10.18
N GLY A 42 -15.50 9.49 9.53
CA GLY A 42 -15.74 10.80 10.16
C GLY A 42 -14.86 11.04 11.39
N ASN A 43 -15.50 11.38 12.52
CA ASN A 43 -14.85 11.54 13.83
C ASN A 43 -14.82 10.24 14.64
N GLY A 44 -15.16 9.11 14.03
CA GLY A 44 -15.15 7.80 14.68
C GLY A 44 -13.74 7.28 15.00
N PRO A 45 -13.64 6.16 15.72
CA PRO A 45 -12.36 5.52 16.00
C PRO A 45 -11.69 4.99 14.73
N VAL A 46 -10.36 4.91 14.76
CA VAL A 46 -9.57 4.27 13.69
C VAL A 46 -9.76 2.75 13.77
N ARG A 47 -9.98 2.11 12.63
CA ARG A 47 -10.14 0.65 12.51
C ARG A 47 -9.15 0.10 11.50
N HIS A 48 -8.66 -1.11 11.75
CA HIS A 48 -7.86 -1.86 10.79
C HIS A 48 -8.78 -2.57 9.79
N LEU A 49 -8.41 -2.53 8.53
CA LEU A 49 -9.01 -3.32 7.46
C LEU A 49 -8.08 -4.45 7.04
N ALA A 50 -8.67 -5.53 6.53
CA ALA A 50 -7.90 -6.59 5.89
C ALA A 50 -7.09 -6.02 4.71
N GLY A 51 -5.86 -6.50 4.58
CA GLY A 51 -4.99 -6.14 3.46
C GLY A 51 -5.60 -6.55 2.12
N ARG A 52 -5.19 -5.86 1.05
CA ARG A 52 -5.70 -6.09 -0.31
C ARG A 52 -4.56 -6.31 -1.29
N VAL A 53 -4.80 -7.10 -2.32
CA VAL A 53 -3.85 -7.36 -3.40
C VAL A 53 -4.28 -6.60 -4.65
N ILE A 54 -3.34 -5.94 -5.29
CA ILE A 54 -3.52 -5.25 -6.58
C ILE A 54 -2.52 -5.86 -7.57
N LEU A 55 -3.01 -6.23 -8.76
CA LEU A 55 -2.14 -6.65 -9.86
C LEU A 55 -1.67 -5.40 -10.61
N VAL A 56 -0.37 -5.29 -10.85
CA VAL A 56 0.20 -4.27 -11.72
C VAL A 56 0.19 -4.83 -13.14
N GLU A 57 -0.66 -4.24 -13.99
CA GLU A 57 -0.72 -4.53 -15.43
C GLU A 57 0.45 -3.89 -16.19
#